data_AF-A0A399ZKW2-F1
#
_entry.id   AF-A0A399ZKW2-F1
#
_cell.length_a   1.000
_cell.length_b   1.000
_cell.length_c   1.000
_cell.angle_alpha   90.00
_cell.angle_beta   90.00
_cell.angle_gamma   90.00
#
_symmetry.space_group_name_H-M   'P 1'
#
loop_
_entity.id
_entity.type
_entity.pdbx_description
1 polymer ?
#
loop_
_entity_poly.entity_id
_entity_poly.type
_entity_poly.pdbx_seq_one_letter_code
_entity_poly.pdbx_strand_id
1 'polypeptide(L)'
;MNPSYFKWSCLGAPDSSTSDFIVCPAGSRLESLLNFPDCWDGANLDSADHQSRMAYSAGGVCPASHPVPVPRLQFKLRYATRGEAGMTLASGPGYTAHGDFFNAWEPAALANRLHCLYNLVKCGPEGFPEVEPTTEPTAGPTVTLIPTRPVSTPTALIFAPLVQK
;
A
#
# COMPACT_ATOMS: atom_id res chain seq x y z
N MET A 1 13.86 15.79 0.17
CA MET A 1 12.70 14.92 0.50
C MET A 1 13.07 14.07 1.70
N ASN A 2 12.17 13.86 2.67
CA ASN A 2 12.46 12.97 3.80
C ASN A 2 12.49 11.51 3.28
N PRO A 3 13.60 10.76 3.46
CA PRO A 3 13.71 9.38 2.96
C PRO A 3 12.72 8.42 3.62
N SER A 4 12.08 8.82 4.73
CA SER A 4 10.96 8.10 5.33
C SER A 4 9.67 8.19 4.51
N TYR A 5 9.54 9.16 3.60
CA TYR A 5 8.35 9.32 2.75
C TYR A 5 8.57 8.75 1.37
N PHE A 6 9.70 9.06 0.74
CA PHE A 6 10.04 8.52 -0.56
C PHE A 6 11.54 8.25 -0.68
N LYS A 7 11.90 7.11 -1.27
CA LYS A 7 13.30 6.76 -1.55
C LYS A 7 13.46 5.85 -2.76
N TRP A 8 14.58 6.01 -3.43
CA TRP A 8 15.18 5.01 -4.32
C TRP A 8 16.22 4.20 -3.57
N SER A 9 16.27 2.89 -3.82
CA SER A 9 17.15 1.95 -3.13
C SER A 9 17.46 0.73 -3.97
N CYS A 10 18.42 -0.06 -3.53
CA CYS A 10 18.73 -1.35 -4.13
C CYS A 10 18.04 -2.49 -3.38
N LEU A 11 17.43 -3.40 -4.13
CA LEU A 11 16.79 -4.59 -3.60
C LEU A 11 17.78 -5.40 -2.75
N GLY A 12 17.37 -5.68 -1.51
CA GLY A 12 18.19 -6.39 -0.52
C GLY A 12 19.20 -5.50 0.22
N ALA A 13 19.26 -4.20 -0.08
CA ALA A 13 20.16 -3.23 0.57
C ALA A 13 19.37 -1.99 1.04
N PRO A 14 18.52 -2.12 2.07
CA PRO A 14 17.60 -1.05 2.50
C PRO A 14 18.30 0.23 2.99
N ASP A 15 19.57 0.14 3.38
CA ASP A 15 20.42 1.25 3.81
C ASP A 15 20.99 2.06 2.64
N SER A 16 20.96 1.51 1.41
CA SER A 16 21.20 2.28 0.19
C SER A 16 19.94 3.08 -0.13
N SER A 17 19.81 4.29 0.42
CA SER A 17 18.65 5.14 0.15
C SER A 17 19.05 6.53 -0.31
N THR A 18 18.47 6.96 -1.42
CA THR A 18 18.70 8.30 -1.99
C THR A 18 17.39 8.90 -2.47
N SER A 19 17.37 10.22 -2.62
CA SER A 19 16.19 10.92 -3.16
C SER A 19 16.12 10.88 -4.69
N ASP A 20 17.23 10.59 -5.36
CA ASP A 20 17.33 10.47 -6.83
C ASP A 20 17.64 9.02 -7.22
N PHE A 21 17.78 8.73 -8.51
CA PHE A 21 18.19 7.41 -8.97
C PHE A 21 19.56 7.00 -8.42
N ILE A 22 19.71 5.71 -8.14
CA ILE A 22 20.96 5.07 -7.74
C ILE A 22 21.25 3.91 -8.70
N VAL A 23 22.54 3.69 -8.99
CA VAL A 23 22.97 2.51 -9.73
C VAL A 23 23.28 1.39 -8.74
N CYS A 24 22.54 0.29 -8.86
CA CYS A 24 22.66 -0.85 -7.96
C CYS A 24 23.78 -1.82 -8.35
N PRO A 25 24.36 -2.55 -7.38
CA PRO A 25 25.35 -3.59 -7.64
C PRO A 25 24.82 -4.66 -8.59
N ALA A 26 25.73 -5.34 -9.31
CA ALA A 26 25.38 -6.48 -10.15
C ALA A 26 24.59 -7.54 -9.36
N GLY A 27 23.54 -8.09 -9.97
CA GLY A 27 22.63 -9.06 -9.32
C GLY A 27 21.55 -8.45 -8.42
N SER A 28 21.60 -7.15 -8.11
CA SER A 28 20.52 -6.42 -7.44
C SER A 28 19.56 -5.78 -8.46
N ARG A 29 18.53 -5.09 -7.97
CA ARG A 29 17.53 -4.37 -8.76
C ARG A 29 17.22 -3.04 -8.10
N LEU A 30 16.88 -2.04 -8.91
CA LEU A 30 16.38 -0.77 -8.42
C LEU A 30 14.97 -0.96 -7.82
N GLU A 31 14.74 -0.31 -6.68
CA GLU A 31 13.46 -0.31 -5.97
C GLU A 31 13.12 1.12 -5.55
N SER A 32 11.88 1.55 -5.76
CA SER A 32 11.34 2.78 -5.17
C SER A 32 10.31 2.44 -4.11
N LEU A 33 10.36 3.16 -3.00
CA LEU A 33 9.39 3.08 -1.92
C LEU A 33 8.77 4.45 -1.70
N LEU A 34 7.44 4.51 -1.76
CA LEU A 34 6.63 5.68 -1.42
C LEU A 34 5.70 5.29 -0.26
N ASN A 35 5.83 5.98 0.86
CA ASN A 35 4.90 5.92 1.98
C ASN A 35 3.91 7.07 1.87
N PHE A 36 2.63 6.77 2.05
CA PHE A 36 1.60 7.78 2.22
C PHE A 36 1.52 8.21 3.70
N PRO A 37 0.99 9.41 3.98
CA PRO A 37 0.57 9.79 5.32
C PRO A 37 -0.40 8.77 5.95
N ASP A 38 -0.34 8.62 7.27
CA ASP A 38 -1.05 7.60 8.03
C ASP A 38 -1.80 8.13 9.26
N CYS A 39 -1.94 9.45 9.36
CA CYS A 39 -2.69 10.13 10.41
C CYS A 39 -3.68 11.12 9.80
N TRP A 40 -4.95 11.01 10.16
CA TRP A 40 -6.03 11.88 9.70
C TRP A 40 -6.40 12.90 10.78
N ASP A 41 -6.79 14.11 10.37
CA ASP A 41 -7.23 15.19 11.27
C ASP A 41 -8.51 14.90 12.05
N GLY A 42 -9.26 13.87 11.66
CA GLY A 42 -10.49 13.44 12.34
C GLY A 42 -11.72 14.27 11.98
N ALA A 43 -11.59 15.25 11.09
CA ALA A 43 -12.63 16.21 10.77
C ALA A 43 -12.89 16.33 9.27
N ASN A 44 -11.85 16.47 8.47
CA ASN A 44 -11.98 16.86 7.07
C ASN A 44 -11.79 15.66 6.15
N LEU A 45 -12.85 15.30 5.41
CA LEU A 45 -12.74 14.32 4.33
C LEU A 45 -11.99 14.87 3.12
N ASP A 46 -11.89 16.19 2.97
CA ASP A 46 -11.11 16.90 1.96
C ASP A 46 -10.67 18.29 2.47
N SER A 47 -9.57 18.81 1.97
CA SER A 47 -9.04 20.14 2.31
C SER A 47 -8.86 20.97 1.03
N ALA A 48 -8.78 22.29 1.14
CA ALA A 48 -8.64 23.16 -0.04
C ALA A 48 -7.35 22.89 -0.85
N ASP A 49 -6.31 22.39 -0.19
CA ASP A 49 -5.05 21.94 -0.80
C ASP A 49 -5.04 20.42 -1.07
N HIS A 50 -6.13 19.72 -0.77
CA HIS A 50 -6.33 18.27 -0.83
C HIS A 50 -5.36 17.42 0.02
N GLN A 51 -4.40 18.03 0.72
CA GLN A 51 -3.28 17.37 1.40
C GLN A 51 -3.28 17.56 2.92
N SER A 52 -3.60 18.76 3.41
CA SER A 52 -3.40 19.16 4.83
C SER A 52 -4.22 18.40 5.86
N ARG A 53 -5.22 17.62 5.44
CA ARG A 53 -6.01 16.74 6.33
C ARG A 53 -5.28 15.47 6.77
N MET A 54 -4.10 15.21 6.19
CA MET A 54 -3.29 14.03 6.45
C MET A 54 -1.89 14.42 6.93
N ALA A 55 -1.34 13.64 7.87
CA ALA A 55 0.03 13.79 8.36
C ALA A 55 0.72 12.42 8.49
N TYR A 56 2.06 12.45 8.56
CA TYR A 56 2.86 11.27 8.86
C TYR A 56 2.99 11.08 10.36
N SER A 57 2.86 9.84 10.83
CA SER A 57 3.23 9.46 12.19
C SER A 57 4.75 9.51 12.39
N ALA A 58 5.17 9.77 13.62
CA ALA A 58 6.56 9.68 14.06
C ALA A 58 6.67 8.60 15.13
N GLY A 59 7.50 7.58 14.91
CA GLY A 59 7.60 6.44 15.83
C GLY A 59 6.27 5.67 16.00
N GLY A 60 5.40 5.69 14.99
CA GLY A 60 4.07 5.08 15.06
C GLY A 60 3.02 5.89 15.83
N VAL A 61 3.37 7.10 16.27
CA VAL A 61 2.46 8.00 17.00
C VAL A 61 2.01 9.13 16.08
N CYS A 62 0.70 9.34 16.03
CA CYS A 62 0.12 10.45 15.30
C CYS A 62 0.27 11.78 16.05
N PRO A 63 0.51 12.91 15.36
CA PRO A 63 0.58 14.20 15.99
C PRO A 63 -0.79 14.63 16.51
N ALA A 64 -0.82 15.52 17.51
CA ALA A 64 -2.07 16.01 18.11
C ALA A 64 -3.00 16.72 17.09
N SER A 65 -2.44 17.29 16.01
CA SER A 65 -3.22 17.88 14.93
C SER A 65 -3.90 16.85 14.03
N HIS A 66 -3.44 15.59 14.04
CA HIS A 66 -3.96 14.50 13.24
C HIS A 66 -4.17 13.24 14.08
N PRO A 67 -5.09 13.26 15.06
CA PRO A 67 -5.12 12.26 16.13
C PRO A 67 -5.64 10.89 15.69
N VAL A 68 -6.18 10.74 14.48
CA VAL A 68 -6.82 9.49 14.03
C VAL A 68 -5.84 8.67 13.19
N PRO A 69 -5.30 7.54 13.69
CA PRO A 69 -4.47 6.66 12.88
C PRO A 69 -5.30 5.97 11.80
N VAL A 70 -4.74 5.89 10.59
CA VAL A 70 -5.32 5.15 9.46
C VAL A 70 -4.29 4.14 8.92
N PRO A 71 -4.73 3.09 8.19
CA PRO A 71 -3.81 2.19 7.51
C PRO A 71 -2.79 2.94 6.64
N ARG A 72 -1.49 2.70 6.86
CA ARG A 72 -0.45 3.25 6.00
C ARG A 72 -0.45 2.53 4.66
N LEU A 73 -0.66 3.28 3.59
CA LEU A 73 -0.44 2.81 2.24
C LEU A 73 1.03 2.95 1.88
N GLN A 74 1.57 1.97 1.16
CA GLN A 74 2.94 1.98 0.67
C GLN A 74 2.97 1.44 -0.75
N PHE A 75 3.57 2.19 -1.67
CA PHE A 75 3.95 1.67 -2.97
C PHE A 75 5.41 1.24 -2.93
N LYS A 76 5.63 -0.03 -3.24
CA LYS A 76 6.95 -0.63 -3.33
C LYS A 76 7.11 -1.20 -4.74
N LEU A 77 7.80 -0.45 -5.59
CA LEU A 77 7.96 -0.79 -7.00
C LEU A 77 9.38 -1.28 -7.25
N ARG A 78 9.49 -2.44 -7.89
CA ARG A 78 10.76 -3.05 -8.26
C ARG A 78 10.91 -2.99 -9.78
N TYR A 79 12.06 -2.51 -10.24
CA TYR A 79 12.34 -2.37 -11.66
C TYR A 79 13.22 -3.52 -12.14
N ALA A 80 13.11 -3.88 -13.42
CA ALA A 80 13.92 -4.93 -14.04
C ALA A 80 15.36 -4.48 -14.39
N THR A 81 15.78 -3.32 -13.90
CA THR A 81 17.07 -2.68 -14.10
C THR A 81 17.71 -2.38 -12.75
N ARG A 82 19.02 -2.16 -12.74
CA ARG A 82 19.80 -1.63 -11.62
C ARG A 82 19.87 -0.11 -11.64
N GLY A 83 19.16 0.58 -12.53
CA GLY A 83 19.28 2.04 -12.72
C GLY A 83 20.43 2.44 -13.63
N GLU A 84 21.09 1.51 -14.30
CA GLU A 84 22.28 1.77 -15.13
C GLU A 84 22.00 2.46 -16.46
N ALA A 85 20.73 2.54 -16.89
CA ALA A 85 20.35 2.92 -18.25
C ALA A 85 20.13 4.43 -18.48
N GLY A 86 20.62 5.32 -17.60
CA GLY A 86 20.33 6.75 -17.72
C GLY A 86 18.83 7.05 -17.63
N MET A 87 18.17 6.44 -16.66
CA MET A 87 16.73 6.57 -16.46
C MET A 87 16.35 8.03 -16.14
N THR A 88 15.23 8.47 -16.72
CA THR A 88 14.53 9.68 -16.31
C THR A 88 13.07 9.32 -16.10
N LEU A 89 12.41 9.99 -15.17
CA LEU A 89 10.96 10.01 -15.13
C LEU A 89 10.47 10.98 -16.22
N ALA A 90 9.21 10.84 -16.64
CA ALA A 90 8.58 11.82 -17.52
C ALA A 90 8.55 13.22 -16.88
N SER A 91 8.53 13.28 -15.55
CA SER A 91 8.63 14.49 -14.72
C SER A 91 10.07 14.98 -14.50
N GLY A 92 11.09 14.27 -15.01
CA GLY A 92 12.50 14.62 -14.85
C GLY A 92 13.27 13.70 -13.89
N PRO A 93 14.14 14.23 -13.01
CA PRO A 93 14.97 13.43 -12.10
C PRO A 93 14.17 12.52 -11.16
N GLY A 94 14.82 11.53 -10.55
CA GLY A 94 14.16 10.52 -9.72
C GLY A 94 13.43 11.10 -8.51
N TYR A 95 13.86 12.24 -7.98
CA TYR A 95 13.18 12.91 -6.86
C TYR A 95 11.82 13.53 -7.23
N THR A 96 11.48 13.58 -8.52
CA THR A 96 10.18 14.09 -9.00
C THR A 96 9.06 13.04 -8.94
N ALA A 97 9.40 11.81 -8.56
CA ALA A 97 8.43 10.76 -8.33
C ALA A 97 7.38 11.16 -7.29
N HIS A 98 6.13 10.83 -7.59
CA HIS A 98 4.99 10.99 -6.71
C HIS A 98 4.01 9.86 -6.99
N GLY A 99 3.01 9.71 -6.13
CA GLY A 99 1.97 8.72 -6.31
C GLY A 99 0.68 9.21 -5.69
N ASP A 100 -0.40 8.97 -6.41
CA ASP A 100 -1.76 9.23 -5.99
C ASP A 100 -2.43 7.90 -5.64
N PHE A 101 -3.33 7.93 -4.68
CA PHE A 101 -4.12 6.77 -4.32
C PHE A 101 -5.60 7.10 -4.38
N PHE A 102 -6.35 6.20 -5.00
CA PHE A 102 -7.80 6.25 -5.05
C PHE A 102 -8.31 4.90 -4.58
N ASN A 103 -9.13 4.90 -3.54
CA ASN A 103 -9.74 3.66 -3.07
C ASN A 103 -10.84 3.23 -4.05
N ALA A 104 -10.51 2.27 -4.91
CA ALA A 104 -11.44 1.66 -5.85
C ALA A 104 -11.74 0.19 -5.50
N TRP A 105 -11.45 -0.25 -4.27
CA TRP A 105 -11.80 -1.60 -3.85
C TRP A 105 -13.31 -1.75 -3.67
N GLU A 106 -13.82 -2.92 -4.07
CA GLU A 106 -15.14 -3.35 -3.65
C GLU A 106 -15.18 -3.45 -2.11
N PRO A 107 -16.26 -3.00 -1.43
CA PRO A 107 -16.30 -2.92 0.03
C PRO A 107 -15.96 -4.21 0.78
N ALA A 108 -16.43 -5.38 0.33
CA ALA A 108 -16.08 -6.65 0.96
C ALA A 108 -14.60 -7.01 0.74
N ALA A 109 -14.06 -6.75 -0.45
CA ALA A 109 -12.63 -6.91 -0.72
C ALA A 109 -11.75 -6.01 0.17
N LEU A 110 -12.17 -4.77 0.43
CA LEU A 110 -11.50 -3.87 1.36
C LEU A 110 -11.57 -4.40 2.80
N ALA A 111 -12.75 -4.85 3.24
CA ALA A 111 -12.95 -5.39 4.59
C ALA A 111 -12.06 -6.61 4.87
N ASN A 112 -11.89 -7.51 3.89
CA ASN A 112 -11.00 -8.67 4.02
C ASN A 112 -9.53 -8.23 4.24
N ARG A 113 -9.06 -7.21 3.50
CA ARG A 113 -7.71 -6.66 3.67
C ARG A 113 -7.52 -6.00 5.03
N LEU A 114 -8.53 -5.28 5.53
CA LEU A 114 -8.49 -4.71 6.87
C LEU A 114 -8.40 -5.80 7.94
N HIS A 115 -9.13 -6.92 7.77
CA HIS A 115 -9.01 -8.06 8.66
C HIS A 115 -7.56 -8.59 8.71
N CYS A 116 -6.89 -8.68 7.56
CA CYS A 116 -5.48 -9.07 7.51
C CYS A 116 -4.57 -8.10 8.26
N LEU A 117 -4.77 -6.80 8.04
CA LEU A 117 -4.00 -5.75 8.67
C LEU A 117 -4.15 -5.79 10.20
N TYR A 118 -5.38 -5.92 10.70
CA TYR A 118 -5.65 -6.00 12.14
C TYR A 118 -5.02 -7.23 12.79
N ASN A 119 -4.93 -8.34 12.06
CA ASN A 119 -4.32 -9.59 12.55
C ASN A 119 -2.83 -9.73 12.22
N LEU A 120 -2.21 -8.71 11.59
CA LEU A 120 -0.82 -8.71 11.17
C LEU A 120 -0.43 -9.93 10.29
N VAL A 121 -1.37 -10.37 9.44
CA VAL A 121 -1.14 -11.47 8.50
C VAL A 121 -0.96 -10.95 7.07
N LYS A 122 -0.06 -11.59 6.32
CA LYS A 122 0.12 -11.29 4.90
C LYS A 122 -1.08 -11.84 4.13
N CYS A 123 -1.69 -10.98 3.32
CA CYS A 123 -2.80 -11.36 2.46
C CYS A 123 -2.45 -11.29 0.99
N GLY A 124 -3.06 -12.20 0.24
CA GLY A 124 -2.92 -12.29 -1.19
C GLY A 124 -3.65 -11.17 -1.92
N PRO A 125 -3.60 -11.18 -3.25
CA PRO A 125 -4.18 -10.12 -4.09
C PRO A 125 -5.69 -9.99 -3.93
N GLU A 126 -6.40 -11.01 -3.42
CA GLU A 126 -7.84 -10.99 -3.16
C GLU A 126 -8.22 -10.45 -1.77
N GLY A 127 -7.23 -10.28 -0.88
CA GLY A 127 -7.45 -9.80 0.49
C GLY A 127 -7.69 -10.91 1.51
N PHE A 128 -7.44 -12.17 1.17
CA PHE A 128 -7.47 -13.28 2.12
C PHE A 128 -6.06 -13.68 2.53
N PRO A 129 -5.85 -14.27 3.72
CA PRO A 129 -4.57 -14.85 4.11
C PRO A 129 -4.09 -15.80 3.02
N GLU A 130 -2.84 -15.65 2.59
CA GLU A 130 -2.24 -16.69 1.75
C GLU A 130 -2.18 -17.95 2.61
N VAL A 131 -2.82 -19.02 2.14
CA VAL A 131 -2.50 -20.36 2.64
C VAL A 131 -1.08 -20.60 2.15
N GLU A 132 -0.09 -20.38 3.03
CA GLU A 132 1.28 -20.83 2.79
C GLU A 132 1.19 -22.26 2.27
N PRO A 133 1.78 -22.60 1.11
CA PRO A 133 1.73 -23.96 0.61
C PRO A 133 2.41 -24.84 1.65
N THR A 134 1.61 -25.51 2.48
CA THR A 134 2.10 -26.45 3.46
C THR A 134 2.83 -27.52 2.67
N THR A 135 4.15 -27.56 2.78
CA THR A 135 4.95 -28.70 2.36
C THR A 135 4.62 -29.87 3.29
N GLU A 136 3.44 -30.48 3.09
CA GLU A 136 3.08 -31.86 3.45
C GLU A 136 1.61 -32.14 3.08
N PRO A 137 1.30 -33.26 2.40
CA PRO A 137 -0.08 -33.63 2.08
C PRO A 137 -0.69 -34.32 3.29
N THR A 138 -1.32 -33.57 4.20
CA THR A 138 -2.18 -34.18 5.21
C THR A 138 -3.60 -34.23 4.65
N ALA A 139 -4.10 -35.45 4.42
CA ALA A 139 -5.47 -35.71 3.99
C ALA A 139 -6.46 -35.05 4.98
N GLY A 140 -7.16 -34.01 4.51
CA GLY A 140 -8.23 -33.36 5.27
C GLY A 140 -9.51 -34.20 5.30
N PRO A 141 -10.34 -34.07 6.35
CA PRO A 141 -11.59 -34.82 6.45
C PRO A 141 -12.63 -34.29 5.46
N THR A 142 -13.46 -35.19 4.95
CA THR A 142 -14.58 -34.88 4.04
C THR A 142 -15.59 -33.97 4.73
N VAL A 143 -15.68 -32.71 4.30
CA VAL A 143 -16.72 -31.78 4.77
C VAL A 143 -18.00 -32.01 3.95
N THR A 144 -19.09 -32.38 4.62
CA THR A 144 -20.42 -32.48 4.00
C THR A 144 -21.02 -31.07 3.91
N LEU A 145 -21.33 -30.61 2.69
CA LEU A 145 -21.92 -29.31 2.43
C LEU A 145 -23.40 -29.29 2.84
N ILE A 146 -23.77 -28.36 3.72
CA ILE A 146 -25.17 -28.03 4.02
C ILE A 146 -25.60 -26.93 3.04
N PRO A 147 -26.78 -27.02 2.39
CA PRO A 147 -27.20 -26.03 1.40
C PRO A 147 -27.56 -24.71 2.09
N THR A 148 -26.92 -23.62 1.66
CA THR A 148 -27.23 -22.26 2.12
C THR A 148 -28.40 -21.67 1.33
N ARG A 149 -29.23 -20.91 2.06
CA ARG A 149 -30.43 -20.20 1.58
C ARG A 149 -30.03 -19.05 0.64
N PRO A 150 -30.85 -18.70 -0.39
CA PRO A 150 -30.47 -17.65 -1.34
C PRO A 150 -30.42 -16.27 -0.66
N VAL A 151 -29.30 -15.57 -0.85
CA VAL A 151 -29.10 -14.18 -0.42
C VAL A 151 -29.57 -13.25 -1.54
N SER A 152 -30.45 -12.31 -1.20
CA SER A 152 -30.95 -11.28 -2.13
C SER A 152 -29.85 -10.26 -2.47
N THR A 153 -29.78 -9.89 -3.75
CA THR A 153 -28.83 -8.93 -4.31
C THR A 153 -29.02 -7.52 -3.72
N PRO A 154 -28.00 -6.88 -3.12
CA PRO A 154 -28.08 -5.47 -2.80
C PRO A 154 -27.87 -4.64 -4.08
N THR A 155 -28.73 -3.64 -4.26
CA THR A 155 -28.61 -2.64 -5.33
C THR A 155 -27.43 -1.72 -5.02
N ALA A 156 -26.46 -1.62 -5.94
CA ALA A 156 -25.31 -0.74 -5.81
C ALA A 156 -25.71 0.72 -6.09
N LEU A 157 -25.55 1.59 -5.09
CA LEU A 157 -25.54 3.04 -5.29
C LEU A 157 -24.11 3.46 -5.60
N ILE A 158 -23.90 3.96 -6.82
CA ILE A 158 -22.63 4.50 -7.29
C ILE A 158 -22.45 5.90 -6.69
N PHE A 159 -21.53 6.05 -5.74
CA PHE A 159 -21.02 7.36 -5.32
C PHE A 159 -19.76 7.68 -6.13
N ALA A 160 -19.69 8.91 -6.64
CA ALA A 160 -18.59 9.41 -7.46
C ALA A 160 -17.24 9.34 -6.73
N PRO A 161 -16.12 9.06 -7.42
CA PRO A 161 -14.81 8.92 -6.80
C PRO A 161 -14.30 10.27 -6.28
N LEU A 162 -13.93 10.31 -5.00
CA LEU A 162 -13.22 11.43 -4.40
C LEU A 162 -11.74 11.31 -4.79
N VAL A 163 -11.21 12.35 -5.41
CA VAL A 163 -9.79 12.44 -5.78
C VAL A 163 -8.97 12.80 -4.56
N GLN A 164 -8.04 11.93 -4.15
CA GLN A 164 -6.99 12.30 -3.22
C GLN A 164 -5.74 12.59 -4.04
N LYS A 165 -5.32 13.85 -4.03
CA LYS A 165 -4.12 14.37 -4.70
C LYS A 165 -3.17 14.95 -3.66
#